data_AF-A0A7D7PTA0-F1
#
_entry.id   AF-A0A7D7PTA0-F1
#
_cell.length_a   1.000
_cell.length_b   1.000
_cell.length_c   1.000
_cell.angle_alpha   90.00
_cell.angle_beta   90.00
_cell.angle_gamma   90.00
#
_symmetry.space_group_name_H-M   'P 1'
#
loop_
_entity.id
_entity.type
_entity.pdbx_description
1 polymer ?
#
loop_
_entity_poly.entity_id
_entity_poly.type
_entity_poly.pdbx_seq_one_letter_code
_entity_poly.pdbx_strand_id
1 'polypeptide(L)'
;MQLWESYWAEFVPFLEYDVEIRRVICTTNAIESINARYRRAVRARGHFPNEAAALKCLYLVTRSLDPSGGGRARWVMRWKPALNAFAITFAGRFERTTH
;
A
#
# COMPACT_ATOMS: atom_id res chain seq x y z
N MET A 1 -16.47 -13.00 -16.58
CA MET A 1 -17.18 -11.78 -17.03
C MET A 1 -17.95 -11.16 -15.86
N GLN A 2 -18.78 -11.96 -15.16
CA GLN A 2 -19.60 -11.51 -14.02
C GLN A 2 -18.87 -10.71 -12.92
N LEU A 3 -17.62 -11.06 -12.55
CA LEU A 3 -16.85 -10.29 -11.54
C LEU A 3 -16.58 -8.85 -11.98
N TRP A 4 -16.18 -8.65 -13.23
CA TRP A 4 -15.89 -7.29 -13.72
C TRP A 4 -17.17 -6.48 -13.86
N GLU A 5 -18.24 -7.11 -14.32
CA GLU A 5 -19.56 -6.46 -14.41
C GLU A 5 -20.10 -6.07 -13.03
N SER A 6 -19.92 -6.92 -12.01
CA SER A 6 -20.43 -6.66 -10.67
C SER A 6 -19.67 -5.57 -9.92
N TYR A 7 -18.41 -5.33 -10.25
CA TYR A 7 -17.56 -4.32 -9.60
C TYR A 7 -17.19 -3.14 -10.51
N TRP A 8 -17.81 -3.06 -11.70
CA TRP A 8 -17.46 -2.04 -12.69
C TRP A 8 -17.71 -0.63 -12.15
N ALA A 9 -18.83 -0.43 -11.45
CA ALA A 9 -19.19 0.86 -10.87
C ALA A 9 -18.16 1.34 -9.83
N GLU A 10 -17.58 0.43 -9.05
CA GLU A 10 -16.52 0.72 -8.09
C GLU A 10 -15.16 0.96 -8.76
N PHE A 11 -14.94 0.38 -9.94
CA PHE A 11 -13.70 0.54 -10.71
C PHE A 11 -13.66 1.83 -11.53
N VAL A 12 -14.80 2.31 -12.05
CA VAL A 12 -14.85 3.54 -12.89
C VAL A 12 -14.19 4.76 -12.24
N PRO A 13 -14.41 5.09 -10.94
CA PRO A 13 -13.76 6.23 -10.29
C PRO A 13 -12.23 6.16 -10.33
N PHE A 14 -11.65 4.96 -10.34
CA PHE A 14 -10.20 4.80 -10.45
C PHE A 14 -9.67 5.29 -11.81
N LEU A 15 -10.46 5.20 -12.88
CA LEU A 15 -10.07 5.67 -14.23
C LEU A 15 -10.03 7.20 -14.33
N GLU A 16 -10.79 7.91 -13.49
CA GLU A 16 -10.84 9.38 -13.46
C GLU A 16 -9.57 10.01 -12.89
N TYR A 17 -8.77 9.25 -12.12
CA TYR A 17 -7.52 9.75 -11.56
C TYR A 17 -6.45 9.99 -12.61
N ASP A 18 -5.57 10.96 -12.36
CA ASP A 18 -4.39 11.21 -13.19
C ASP A 18 -3.50 9.96 -13.31
N VAL A 19 -2.76 9.85 -14.42
CA VAL A 19 -1.88 8.71 -14.70
C VAL A 19 -0.86 8.45 -13.58
N GLU A 20 -0.37 9.50 -12.91
CA GLU A 20 0.59 9.37 -11.82
C GLU A 20 -0.05 8.77 -10.56
N ILE A 21 -1.32 9.11 -10.27
CA ILE A 21 -2.09 8.49 -9.19
C ILE A 21 -2.38 7.03 -9.52
N ARG A 22 -2.86 6.75 -10.75
CA ARG A 22 -3.18 5.40 -11.20
C ARG A 22 -1.96 4.48 -11.16
N ARG A 23 -0.79 4.97 -11.58
CA ARG A 23 0.46 4.21 -11.55
C ARG A 23 0.80 3.75 -10.13
N VAL A 24 0.60 4.57 -9.11
CA VAL A 24 0.86 4.18 -7.72
C VAL A 24 -0.15 3.12 -7.26
N ILE A 25 -1.44 3.33 -7.50
CA ILE A 25 -2.51 2.43 -7.06
C ILE A 25 -2.43 1.06 -7.74
N CYS A 26 -2.17 1.01 -9.05
CA CYS A 26 -2.08 -0.24 -9.81
C CYS A 26 -0.86 -1.08 -9.50
N THR A 27 0.12 -0.55 -8.76
CA THR A 27 1.29 -1.35 -8.40
C THR A 27 0.93 -2.35 -7.32
N THR A 28 0.62 -3.58 -7.73
CA THR A 28 0.34 -4.67 -6.78
C THR A 28 1.56 -5.02 -5.92
N ASN A 29 2.77 -4.73 -6.42
CA ASN A 29 4.05 -5.00 -5.77
C ASN A 29 4.14 -4.60 -4.28
N ALA A 30 3.55 -3.46 -3.88
CA ALA A 30 3.65 -3.01 -2.49
C ALA A 30 2.88 -3.95 -1.54
N ILE A 31 1.63 -4.25 -1.87
CA ILE A 31 0.75 -5.13 -1.08
C ILE A 31 1.23 -6.59 -1.19
N GLU A 32 1.60 -7.03 -2.39
CA GLU A 32 2.10 -8.39 -2.63
C GLU A 32 3.41 -8.66 -1.89
N SER A 33 4.35 -7.71 -1.87
CA SER A 33 5.61 -7.84 -1.15
C SER A 33 5.39 -8.04 0.35
N ILE A 34 4.47 -7.28 0.95
CA ILE A 34 4.09 -7.42 2.35
C ILE A 34 3.42 -8.79 2.58
N ASN A 35 2.43 -9.14 1.76
CA ASN A 35 1.71 -10.41 1.85
C ASN A 35 2.65 -11.62 1.69
N ALA A 36 3.66 -11.55 0.82
CA ALA A 36 4.67 -12.59 0.67
C ALA A 36 5.49 -12.79 1.95
N ARG A 37 5.85 -11.70 2.63
CA ARG A 37 6.59 -11.75 3.91
C ARG A 37 5.73 -12.30 5.04
N TYR A 38 4.46 -11.89 5.14
CA TYR A 38 3.53 -12.46 6.10
C TYR A 38 3.31 -13.96 5.86
N ARG A 39 3.05 -14.39 4.63
CA ARG A 39 2.92 -15.81 4.29
C ARG A 39 4.16 -16.61 4.67
N ARG A 40 5.36 -16.07 4.43
CA ARG A 40 6.62 -16.71 4.83
C ARG A 40 6.71 -16.89 6.34
N ALA A 41 6.42 -15.85 7.11
CA ALA A 41 6.49 -15.90 8.57
C ALA A 41 5.44 -16.85 9.19
N VAL A 42 4.21 -16.82 8.67
CA VAL A 42 3.13 -17.73 9.09
C VAL A 42 3.51 -19.18 8.79
N ARG A 43 4.01 -19.48 7.58
CA ARG A 43 4.46 -20.83 7.21
C ARG A 43 5.62 -21.32 8.07
N ALA A 44 6.59 -20.46 8.38
CA ALA A 44 7.72 -20.81 9.24
C ALA A 44 7.30 -21.10 10.69
N ARG A 45 6.25 -20.43 11.19
CA ARG A 45 5.74 -20.63 12.55
C ARG A 45 4.86 -21.88 12.69
N GLY A 46 4.03 -22.18 11.67
CA GLY A 46 3.06 -23.27 11.72
C GLY A 46 1.81 -22.91 12.54
N HIS A 47 1.48 -23.73 13.54
CA HIS A 47 0.31 -23.52 14.39
C HIS A 47 0.51 -22.39 15.41
N PHE A 48 -0.56 -21.62 15.67
CA PHE A 48 -0.58 -20.58 16.67
C PHE A 48 -1.45 -20.98 17.87
N PRO A 49 -0.98 -20.78 19.11
CA PRO A 49 -1.73 -21.18 20.30
C PRO A 49 -2.97 -20.31 20.57
N ASN A 50 -3.01 -19.08 20.04
CA ASN A 50 -4.15 -18.16 20.09
C ASN A 50 -3.98 -17.04 19.06
N GLU A 51 -5.03 -16.23 18.90
CA GLU A 51 -5.05 -15.09 17.97
C GLU A 51 -4.00 -14.02 18.33
N ALA A 52 -3.78 -13.74 19.62
CA ALA A 52 -2.79 -12.76 20.06
C ALA A 52 -1.35 -13.14 19.62
N ALA A 53 -1.01 -14.43 19.64
CA ALA A 53 0.26 -14.93 19.14
C ALA A 53 0.40 -14.79 17.62
N ALA A 54 -0.68 -14.99 16.86
CA ALA A 54 -0.71 -14.75 15.42
C ALA A 54 -0.54 -13.25 15.10
N LEU A 55 -1.26 -12.38 15.81
CA LEU A 55 -1.16 -10.94 15.65
C LEU A 55 0.25 -10.42 15.99
N LYS A 56 0.85 -10.93 17.07
CA LYS A 56 2.24 -10.60 17.45
C LYS A 56 3.23 -10.99 16.35
N CYS A 57 3.03 -12.14 15.71
CA CYS A 57 3.86 -12.56 14.58
C CYS A 57 3.78 -11.57 13.41
N LEU A 58 2.57 -11.19 13.00
CA LEU A 58 2.36 -10.21 11.93
C LEU A 58 2.98 -8.85 12.29
N TYR A 59 2.76 -8.36 13.51
CA TYR A 59 3.34 -7.11 14.01
C TYR A 59 4.88 -7.10 13.89
N LEU A 60 5.54 -8.17 14.33
CA LEU A 60 7.00 -8.27 14.25
C LEU A 60 7.49 -8.28 12.80
N VAL A 61 6.76 -8.93 11.88
CA VAL A 61 7.07 -8.90 10.44
C VAL A 61 6.94 -7.48 9.90
N THR A 62 5.85 -6.76 10.22
CA THR A 62 5.66 -5.37 9.80
C THR A 62 6.80 -4.47 10.26
N ARG A 63 7.21 -4.61 11.54
CA ARG A 63 8.32 -3.84 12.11
C ARG A 63 9.68 -4.16 11.48
N SER A 64 9.85 -5.37 10.96
CA SER A 64 11.06 -5.81 10.24
C SER A 64 11.13 -5.36 8.77
N LEU A 65 10.09 -4.67 8.25
CA LEU A 65 10.03 -4.31 6.83
C LEU A 65 11.10 -3.30 6.41
N ASP A 66 11.37 -2.32 7.28
CA ASP A 66 12.35 -1.25 7.04
C ASP A 66 13.13 -0.91 8.32
N PRO A 67 13.98 -1.84 8.82
CA PRO A 67 14.65 -1.70 10.11
C PRO A 67 15.64 -0.52 10.14
N SER A 68 16.09 -0.04 8.98
CA SER A 68 17.06 1.06 8.84
C SER A 68 16.46 2.34 8.26
N GLY A 69 15.17 2.35 7.87
CA GLY A 69 14.53 3.51 7.23
C GLY A 69 14.95 3.78 5.78
N GLY A 70 15.85 2.98 5.22
CA GLY A 70 16.37 3.16 3.86
C GLY A 70 15.34 2.84 2.77
N GLY A 71 14.36 1.98 3.07
CA GLY A 71 13.21 1.77 2.21
C GLY A 71 12.40 3.05 2.06
N ARG A 72 12.08 3.72 3.17
CA ARG A 72 11.30 4.97 3.21
C ARG A 72 11.86 6.05 2.30
N ALA A 73 13.18 6.30 2.34
CA ALA A 73 13.83 7.31 1.51
C ALA A 73 13.64 7.04 0.00
N ARG A 74 13.73 5.78 -0.43
CA ARG A 74 13.52 5.37 -1.82
C ARG A 74 12.06 5.55 -2.27
N TRP A 75 11.10 5.27 -1.39
CA TRP A 75 9.68 5.42 -1.69
C TRP A 75 9.28 6.89 -1.82
N VAL A 76 9.75 7.77 -0.93
CA VAL A 76 9.42 9.21 -0.96
C VAL A 76 9.76 9.85 -2.32
N MET A 77 10.89 9.48 -2.94
CA MET A 77 11.28 9.99 -4.26
C MET A 77 10.32 9.57 -5.39
N ARG A 78 9.78 8.35 -5.32
CA ARG A 78 8.81 7.85 -6.31
C ARG A 78 7.42 8.46 -6.16
N TRP A 79 7.09 8.97 -4.97
CA TRP A 79 5.78 9.52 -4.67
C TRP A 79 5.59 10.97 -5.10
N LYS A 80 6.67 11.73 -5.36
CA LYS A 80 6.57 13.17 -5.66
C LYS A 80 5.62 13.52 -6.82
N PRO A 81 5.67 12.84 -8.00
CA PRO A 81 4.71 13.11 -9.08
C PRO A 81 3.26 12.82 -8.68
N ALA A 82 3.02 11.68 -8.02
CA ALA A 82 1.70 11.30 -7.55
C ALA A 82 1.16 12.28 -6.49
N LEU A 83 2.01 12.75 -5.56
CA LEU A 83 1.64 13.75 -4.56
C LEU A 83 1.20 15.07 -5.19
N ASN A 84 1.89 15.53 -6.23
CA ASN A 84 1.48 16.73 -6.98
C ASN A 84 0.11 16.53 -7.64
N ALA A 85 -0.11 15.37 -8.28
CA ALA A 85 -1.39 15.04 -8.87
C ALA A 85 -2.50 14.97 -7.81
N PHE A 86 -2.26 14.33 -6.66
CA PHE A 86 -3.20 14.31 -5.54
C PHE A 86 -3.56 15.70 -5.02
N ALA A 87 -2.57 16.61 -4.92
CA ALA A 87 -2.80 17.97 -4.47
C ALA A 87 -3.72 18.77 -5.42
N ILE A 88 -3.69 18.46 -6.72
CA ILE A 88 -4.58 19.07 -7.72
C ILE A 88 -5.97 18.41 -7.66
N THR A 89 -6.03 17.07 -7.75
CA THR A 89 -7.30 16.31 -7.75
C THR A 89 -8.11 16.54 -6.47
N PHE A 90 -7.44 16.71 -5.33
CA PHE A 90 -8.07 16.93 -4.02
C PHE A 90 -7.67 18.30 -3.45
N ALA A 91 -7.90 19.36 -4.21
CA ALA A 91 -7.62 20.72 -3.78
C ALA A 91 -8.24 21.03 -2.40
N GLY A 92 -7.47 21.70 -1.54
CA GLY A 92 -7.89 22.05 -0.18
C GLY A 92 -7.78 20.92 0.86
N ARG A 93 -7.39 19.70 0.49
CA ARG A 93 -7.13 18.59 1.44
C ARG A 93 -5.68 18.47 1.88
N PHE A 94 -4.76 19.14 1.19
CA PHE A 94 -3.35 19.19 1.55
C PHE A 94 -3.01 20.58 2.09
N GLU A 95 -2.38 20.63 3.26
CA GLU A 95 -1.74 21.85 3.73
C GLU A 95 -0.61 22.20 2.75
N ARG A 96 -0.58 23.45 2.28
CA ARG A 96 0.62 23.95 1.60
C ARG A 96 1.74 23.97 2.63
N THR A 97 2.64 23.00 2.57
CA THR A 97 3.91 23.06 3.31
C THR A 97 4.64 24.32 2.86
N THR A 98 4.49 25.38 3.66
CA THR A 98 5.25 26.61 3.56
C THR A 98 6.60 26.29 4.18
N HIS A 99 7.57 25.93 3.34
CA HIS A 99 8.96 25.86 3.73
C HIS A 99 9.61 27.21 3.45
#